data_AF-A0A7W1BUC2-F1
#
_entry.id   AF-A0A7W1BUC2-F1
#
_cell.length_a   1.000
_cell.length_b   1.000
_cell.length_c   1.000
_cell.angle_alpha   90.00
_cell.angle_beta   90.00
_cell.angle_gamma   90.00
#
_symmetry.space_group_name_H-M   'P 1'
#
loop_
_entity.id
_entity.type
_entity.pdbx_description
1 polymer ?
#
loop_
_entity_poly.entity_id
_entity_poly.type
_entity_poly.pdbx_seq_one_letter_code
_entity_poly.pdbx_strand_id
1 'polypeptide(L)'
;MEGLLEDTGVHAYLGQVGNIKTKAVLIGAGRILPVEARHASWIRDLRFSGGTTSPTTPAPAAFEDGFTKAKILAAVKATGFIVG
;
A
#
# COMPACT_ATOMS: atom_id res chain seq x y z
N MET A 1 20.44 0.13 -1.57
CA MET A 1 20.10 0.58 -2.93
C MET A 1 18.64 0.27 -3.25
N GLU A 2 18.13 -0.94 -3.01
CA GLU A 2 16.71 -1.26 -3.31
C GLU A 2 15.66 -0.44 -2.57
N GLY A 3 15.84 -0.12 -1.27
CA GLY A 3 14.85 0.68 -0.52
C GLY A 3 14.64 2.10 -1.08
N LEU A 4 15.63 2.64 -1.79
CA LEU A 4 15.53 3.95 -2.44
C LEU A 4 14.60 3.92 -3.66
N LEU A 5 14.57 2.81 -4.40
CA LEU A 5 13.72 2.67 -5.60
C LEU A 5 12.24 2.62 -5.21
N GLU A 6 11.90 1.85 -4.17
CA GLU A 6 10.52 1.72 -3.68
C GLU A 6 10.02 3.03 -3.02
N ASP A 7 10.86 3.69 -2.22
CA ASP A 7 10.52 5.03 -1.69
C ASP A 7 10.33 6.05 -2.85
N THR A 8 11.14 5.95 -3.91
CA THR A 8 10.98 6.77 -5.12
C THR A 8 9.65 6.46 -5.83
N GLY A 9 9.26 5.19 -5.93
CA GLY A 9 7.97 4.76 -6.47
C GLY A 9 6.79 5.35 -5.70
N VAL A 10 6.80 5.26 -4.36
CA VAL A 10 5.78 5.87 -3.49
C VAL A 10 5.66 7.37 -3.75
N HIS A 11 6.79 8.09 -3.78
CA HIS A 11 6.79 9.54 -4.03
C HIS A 11 6.33 9.90 -5.44
N ALA A 12 6.67 9.10 -6.45
CA ALA A 12 6.25 9.32 -7.83
C ALA A 12 4.72 9.19 -7.98
N TYR A 13 4.11 8.13 -7.44
CA TYR A 13 2.66 7.93 -7.50
C TYR A 13 1.91 9.00 -6.69
N LEU A 14 2.37 9.34 -5.49
CA LEU A 14 1.78 10.41 -4.68
C LEU A 14 1.89 11.77 -5.37
N GLY A 15 3.06 12.11 -5.90
CA GLY A 15 3.32 13.40 -6.55
C GLY A 15 2.49 13.61 -7.82
N GLN A 16 2.10 12.54 -8.51
CA GLN A 16 1.30 12.64 -9.73
C GLN A 16 -0.20 12.49 -9.52
N VAL A 17 -0.67 12.14 -8.31
CA VAL A 17 -2.11 11.86 -8.08
C VAL A 17 -3.02 13.01 -8.51
N GLY A 18 -2.60 14.26 -8.29
CA GLY A 18 -3.36 15.46 -8.69
C GLY A 18 -3.36 15.74 -10.20
N ASN A 19 -2.39 15.18 -10.93
CA ASN A 19 -2.23 15.36 -12.37
C ASN A 19 -2.99 14.30 -13.18
N ILE A 20 -3.35 13.16 -12.57
CA ILE A 20 -4.09 12.09 -13.25
C ILE A 20 -5.57 12.47 -13.38
N LYS A 21 -6.01 12.75 -14.60
CA LYS A 21 -7.40 13.16 -14.89
C LYS A 21 -8.32 11.99 -15.26
N THR A 22 -7.74 10.88 -15.72
CA THR A 22 -8.50 9.71 -16.14
C THR A 22 -8.74 8.79 -14.95
N LYS A 23 -10.01 8.54 -14.61
CA LYS A 23 -10.38 7.70 -13.46
C LYS A 23 -9.76 6.30 -13.50
N ALA A 24 -9.74 5.66 -14.68
CA ALA A 24 -9.14 4.34 -14.84
C ALA A 24 -7.64 4.34 -14.52
N VAL A 25 -6.93 5.37 -14.96
CA VAL A 25 -5.50 5.55 -14.67
C VAL A 25 -5.28 5.87 -13.19
N LEU A 26 -6.13 6.70 -12.59
CA LEU A 26 -6.05 7.03 -11.17
C LEU A 26 -6.24 5.79 -10.30
N ILE A 27 -7.20 4.93 -10.66
CA ILE A 27 -7.41 3.65 -9.99
C ILE A 27 -6.16 2.78 -10.16
N GLY A 28 -5.61 2.66 -11.38
CA GLY A 28 -4.38 1.91 -11.62
C GLY A 28 -3.21 2.38 -10.74
N ALA A 29 -2.92 3.68 -10.75
CA ALA A 29 -1.88 4.30 -9.91
C ALA A 29 -2.12 4.06 -8.41
N GLY A 30 -3.38 4.19 -7.97
CA GLY A 30 -3.77 3.95 -6.59
C GLY A 30 -3.60 2.49 -6.15
N ARG A 31 -3.67 1.52 -7.07
CA ARG A 31 -3.45 0.08 -6.79
C ARG A 31 -1.97 -0.28 -6.68
N ILE A 32 -1.07 0.49 -7.31
CA ILE A 32 0.39 0.25 -7.28
C ILE A 32 1.01 0.88 -6.04
N LEU A 33 0.59 2.08 -5.65
CA LEU A 33 1.11 2.79 -4.49
C LEU A 33 1.23 1.95 -3.18
N PRO A 34 0.21 1.18 -2.75
CA PRO A 34 0.34 0.35 -1.54
C PRO A 34 1.32 -0.81 -1.69
N VAL A 35 1.61 -1.26 -2.92
CA VAL A 35 2.61 -2.31 -3.20
C VAL A 35 4.02 -1.76 -2.94
N GLU A 36 4.36 -0.62 -3.55
CA GLU A 36 5.64 0.08 -3.35
C GLU A 36 5.88 0.38 -1.86
N ALA A 37 4.84 0.82 -1.14
CA ALA A 37 4.93 1.12 0.29
C ALA A 37 5.27 -0.13 1.14
N ARG A 38 4.71 -1.30 0.81
CA ARG A 38 5.02 -2.55 1.53
C ARG A 38 6.43 -3.04 1.23
N HIS A 39 6.86 -2.99 -0.04
CA HIS A 39 8.25 -3.31 -0.41
C HIS A 39 9.24 -2.43 0.35
N ALA A 40 9.00 -1.12 0.39
CA ALA A 40 9.84 -0.18 1.12
C ALA A 40 9.90 -0.51 2.63
N SER A 41 8.77 -0.91 3.23
CA SER A 41 8.74 -1.34 4.64
C SER A 41 9.51 -2.64 4.89
N TRP A 42 9.41 -3.60 3.96
CA TRP A 42 10.08 -4.89 4.05
C TRP A 42 11.59 -4.76 3.94
N ILE A 43 12.06 -3.96 2.97
CA ILE A 43 13.49 -3.69 2.80
C ILE A 43 14.05 -2.99 4.05
N ARG A 44 13.28 -2.09 4.68
CA ARG A 44 13.67 -1.46 5.95
C ARG A 44 13.76 -2.47 7.09
N ASP A 45 12.80 -3.39 7.22
CA ASP A 45 12.84 -4.44 8.23
C ASP A 45 14.07 -5.35 8.07
N LEU A 46 14.34 -5.81 6.83
CA LEU A 46 15.53 -6.61 6.53
C LEU A 46 16.83 -5.86 6.86
N ARG A 47 16.89 -4.55 6.60
CA ARG A 47 18.10 -3.74 6.82
C ARG A 47 18.33 -3.37 8.28
N PHE A 48 17.27 -3.04 9.02
CA PHE A 48 17.39 -2.37 10.32
C PHE A 48 16.85 -3.19 11.49
N SER A 49 16.03 -4.20 11.23
CA SER A 49 15.37 -5.03 12.24
C SER A 49 15.76 -6.51 12.13
N GLY A 50 16.78 -6.82 11.31
CA GLY A 50 17.34 -8.15 11.15
C GLY A 50 16.39 -9.17 10.51
N GLY A 51 15.33 -8.73 9.84
CA GLY A 51 14.33 -9.63 9.25
C GLY A 51 13.53 -10.40 10.31
N THR A 52 13.36 -9.84 11.50
CA THR A 52 12.68 -10.50 12.62
C THR A 52 11.15 -10.43 12.50
N THR A 53 10.61 -9.60 11.60
CA THR A 53 9.17 -9.64 11.30
C THR A 53 8.83 -10.85 10.44
N SER A 54 7.69 -11.47 10.72
CA SER A 54 7.23 -12.64 9.97
C SER A 54 7.21 -12.33 8.47
N PRO A 55 7.72 -13.23 7.60
CA PRO A 55 7.65 -13.09 6.15
C PRO A 55 6.22 -13.26 5.65
N THR A 56 5.41 -12.22 5.86
CA THR A 56 4.25 -11.97 5.02
C THR A 56 4.81 -11.59 3.65
N THR A 57 4.43 -12.29 2.58
CA THR A 57 4.80 -11.90 1.21
C THR A 57 4.54 -10.40 1.05
N PRO A 58 5.59 -9.56 0.90
CA PRO A 58 5.43 -8.11 1.08
C PRO A 58 4.53 -7.50 0.01
N ALA A 59 4.51 -8.07 -1.19
CA ALA A 59 3.49 -7.84 -2.19
C ALA A 59 3.03 -9.19 -2.76
N PRO A 60 1.92 -9.76 -2.24
CA PRO A 60 1.40 -11.02 -2.77
C PRO A 60 0.78 -10.85 -4.17
N ALA A 61 0.53 -9.60 -4.59
CA ALA A 61 0.00 -9.24 -5.89
C ALA A 61 0.66 -7.95 -6.41
N ALA A 62 0.70 -7.80 -7.74
CA ALA A 62 1.22 -6.61 -8.41
C ALA A 62 0.30 -5.38 -8.27
N PHE A 63 -0.96 -5.60 -7.92
CA PHE A 63 -1.97 -4.56 -7.74
C PHE A 63 -2.84 -4.88 -6.55
N GLU A 64 -3.22 -3.84 -5.82
CA GLU A 64 -4.08 -4.01 -4.67
C GLU A 64 -5.48 -3.42 -4.85
N ASP A 65 -6.49 -4.29 -4.82
CA ASP A 65 -7.88 -3.88 -5.04
C ASP A 65 -8.47 -3.14 -3.86
N GLY A 66 -9.06 -1.98 -4.16
CA GLY A 66 -9.83 -1.23 -3.19
C GLY A 66 -11.08 -2.00 -2.75
N PHE A 67 -11.33 -2.02 -1.44
CA PHE A 67 -12.58 -2.58 -0.91
C PHE A 67 -13.74 -1.61 -1.04
N THR A 68 -14.95 -2.15 -1.15
CA THR A 68 -16.17 -1.37 -1.10
C THR A 68 -16.34 -0.73 0.28
N LYS A 69 -17.05 0.40 0.33
CA LYS A 69 -17.42 1.06 1.61
C LYS A 69 -18.08 0.08 2.57
N ALA A 70 -18.97 -0.80 2.09
CA ALA A 70 -19.65 -1.78 2.93
C ALA A 70 -18.67 -2.75 3.59
N LYS A 71 -17.70 -3.27 2.83
CA LYS A 71 -16.66 -4.17 3.35
C LYS A 71 -15.76 -3.45 4.35
N ILE A 72 -15.36 -2.21 4.08
CA ILE A 72 -14.58 -1.39 5.02
C ILE A 72 -15.37 -1.15 6.31
N LEU A 73 -16.64 -0.75 6.21
CA LEU A 73 -17.48 -0.48 7.37
C LEU A 73 -17.67 -1.73 8.24
N ALA A 74 -17.91 -2.89 7.62
CA ALA A 74 -18.00 -4.16 8.32
C ALA A 74 -16.69 -4.50 9.05
N ALA A 75 -15.55 -4.33 8.39
CA ALA A 75 -14.24 -4.57 8.98
C ALA A 75 -13.99 -3.65 10.19
N VAL A 76 -14.28 -2.35 10.07
CA VAL A 76 -14.10 -1.42 11.20
C VAL A 76 -15.09 -1.72 12.34
N LYS A 77 -16.35 -2.05 12.06
CA LYS A 77 -17.30 -2.47 13.11
C LYS A 77 -16.82 -3.70 13.88
N ALA A 78 -16.24 -4.68 13.19
CA ALA A 78 -15.74 -5.90 13.83
C ALA A 78 -14.60 -5.65 14.84
N THR A 79 -13.91 -4.49 14.76
CA THR A 79 -12.89 -4.09 15.75
C THR A 79 -13.46 -3.47 17.02
N GLY A 80 -14.73 -3.07 17.02
CA GLY A 80 -15.34 -2.30 18.12
C GLY A 80 -15.07 -0.79 18.11
N PHE A 81 -14.31 -0.25 17.14
CA PHE A 81 -14.08 1.20 17.03
C PHE A 81 -15.32 2.01 16.67
N ILE A 82 -16.27 1.41 15.94
CA ILE A 82 -17.57 2.02 15.63
C ILE A 82 -18.61 1.29 16.46
N VAL A 83 -18.97 1.88 17.59
CA VAL A 83 -20.13 1.49 18.40
C VAL A 83 -21.34 2.30 17.94
N GLY A 84 -22.42 1.58 17.60
CA GLY A 84 -23.74 2.13 17.31
C GLY A 84 -24.77 1.24 17.95
#